data_AF-A0A1G5L005-F1
#
_entry.id   AF-A0A1G5L005-F1
#
_cell.length_a   1.000
_cell.length_b   1.000
_cell.length_c   1.000
_cell.angle_alpha   90.00
_cell.angle_beta   90.00
_cell.angle_gamma   90.00
#
_symmetry.space_group_name_H-M   'P 1'
#
loop_
_entity.id
_entity.type
_entity.pdbx_description
1 polymer ?
#
loop_
_entity_poly.entity_id
_entity_poly.type
_entity_poly.pdbx_seq_one_letter_code
_entity_poly.pdbx_strand_id
1 'polypeptide(L)'
;MIITGILLALLAGSLVSLQTIFNSKVNERIGSWSTTTMVLFTGFIASFVISLLVEGKNTFSLQHMQSWYWLSGAIGVGVVFCLVQGMKLLGPTYAISIVLTSQLSFALLFDSMGWLGLEQIPFSWNQLIGVLVIVGGIVLFKFGGLKKETSDSSDKQAHTVPSKS
;
A
#
# COMPACT_ATOMS: atom_id res chain seq x y z
N MET A 1 12.37 22.99 -2.47
CA MET A 1 11.93 22.05 -1.39
C MET A 1 10.60 21.40 -1.72
N ILE A 2 9.51 22.13 -1.96
CA ILE A 2 8.18 21.55 -2.28
C ILE A 2 8.22 20.65 -3.53
N ILE A 3 8.81 21.11 -4.63
CA ILE A 3 8.88 20.33 -5.89
C ILE A 3 9.64 19.02 -5.69
N THR A 4 10.78 19.05 -4.97
CA THR A 4 11.55 17.85 -4.64
C THR A 4 10.73 16.86 -3.82
N GLY A 5 9.95 17.33 -2.84
CA GLY A 5 9.05 16.50 -2.05
C GLY A 5 7.96 15.84 -2.91
N ILE A 6 7.35 16.59 -3.83
CA ILE A 6 6.36 16.06 -4.78
C ILE A 6 6.99 14.97 -5.67
N LEU A 7 8.18 15.22 -6.22
CA LEU A 7 8.87 14.23 -7.06
C LEU A 7 9.21 12.95 -6.29
N LEU A 8 9.67 13.06 -5.04
CA LEU A 8 9.96 11.91 -4.18
C LEU A 8 8.67 11.15 -3.82
N ALA A 9 7.56 11.84 -3.56
CA ALA A 9 6.28 11.19 -3.28
C ALA A 9 5.73 10.43 -4.51
N LEU A 10 5.86 11.00 -5.71
CA LEU A 10 5.50 10.33 -6.97
C LEU A 10 6.37 9.08 -7.23
N LEU A 11 7.68 9.20 -6.98
CA LEU A 11 8.60 8.07 -7.08
C LEU A 11 8.26 6.98 -6.06
N ALA A 12 7.98 7.36 -4.81
CA ALA A 12 7.56 6.43 -3.77
C ALA A 12 6.29 5.67 -4.16
N GLY A 13 5.26 6.36 -4.65
CA GLY A 13 4.03 5.70 -5.13
C GLY A 13 4.27 4.72 -6.29
N SER A 14 5.18 5.07 -7.20
CA SER A 14 5.58 4.20 -8.31
C SER A 14 6.31 2.95 -7.81
N LEU A 15 7.23 3.11 -6.86
CA LEU A 15 7.96 2.00 -6.24
C LEU A 15 7.06 1.09 -5.40
N VAL A 16 6.10 1.65 -4.66
CA VAL A 16 5.09 0.88 -3.90
C VAL A 16 4.24 0.02 -4.84
N SER A 17 3.85 0.58 -5.99
CA SER A 17 3.09 -0.17 -7.02
C SER A 17 3.91 -1.35 -7.55
N LEU A 18 5.19 -1.12 -7.84
CA LEU A 18 6.11 -2.17 -8.29
C LEU A 18 6.32 -3.24 -7.21
N GLN A 19 6.57 -2.84 -5.96
CA GLN A 19 6.70 -3.75 -4.82
C GLN A 19 5.44 -4.61 -4.66
N THR A 20 4.26 -4.03 -4.84
CA THR A 20 2.99 -4.76 -4.73
C THR A 20 2.87 -5.86 -5.79
N ILE A 21 3.27 -5.58 -7.03
CA ILE A 21 3.31 -6.57 -8.12
C ILE A 21 4.30 -7.69 -7.78
N PHE A 22 5.52 -7.34 -7.36
CA PHE A 22 6.51 -8.33 -6.96
C PHE A 22 6.03 -9.20 -5.80
N ASN A 23 5.49 -8.59 -4.74
CA ASN A 23 4.98 -9.31 -3.58
C ASN A 23 3.85 -10.26 -3.97
N SER A 24 2.92 -9.85 -4.84
CA SER A 24 1.87 -10.73 -5.35
C SER A 24 2.45 -11.93 -6.12
N LYS A 25 3.44 -11.68 -7.00
CA LYS A 25 4.05 -12.73 -7.83
C LYS A 25 4.91 -13.71 -7.04
N VAL A 26 5.63 -13.22 -6.04
CA VAL A 26 6.38 -14.08 -5.11
C VAL A 26 5.40 -14.91 -4.28
N ASN A 27 4.32 -14.30 -3.79
CA ASN A 27 3.29 -14.98 -3.01
C ASN A 27 2.62 -16.14 -3.75
N GLU A 28 2.35 -15.98 -5.05
CA GLU A 28 1.83 -17.05 -5.91
C GLU A 28 2.75 -18.29 -5.93
N ARG A 29 4.05 -18.14 -5.65
CA ARG A 29 5.05 -19.22 -5.73
C ARG A 29 5.42 -19.83 -4.39
N ILE A 30 5.55 -19.01 -3.34
CA ILE A 30 6.13 -19.45 -2.06
C ILE A 30 5.23 -19.19 -0.83
N GLY A 31 4.04 -18.61 -1.03
CA GLY A 31 3.06 -18.35 0.03
C GLY A 31 3.32 -17.09 0.88
N SER A 32 2.32 -16.72 1.68
CA SER A 32 2.23 -15.37 2.28
C SER A 32 3.31 -15.11 3.33
N TRP A 33 3.58 -16.10 4.19
CA TRP A 33 4.62 -15.99 5.22
C TRP A 33 6.01 -15.93 4.62
N SER A 34 6.32 -16.81 3.67
CA SER A 34 7.65 -16.82 3.02
C SER A 34 7.90 -15.53 2.23
N THR A 35 6.87 -15.02 1.54
CA THR A 35 6.92 -13.71 0.86
C THR A 35 7.18 -12.58 1.84
N THR A 36 6.43 -12.54 2.95
CA THR A 36 6.58 -11.50 3.98
C THR A 36 8.00 -11.50 4.54
N THR A 37 8.53 -12.67 4.89
CA THR A 37 9.90 -12.83 5.39
C THR A 37 10.92 -12.37 4.34
N MET A 38 10.79 -12.80 3.08
CA MET A 38 11.73 -12.44 2.02
C MET A 38 11.75 -10.93 1.74
N VAL A 39 10.57 -10.30 1.67
CA VAL A 39 10.44 -8.86 1.39
C VAL A 39 11.02 -8.02 2.52
N LEU A 40 10.73 -8.38 3.77
CA LEU A 40 11.28 -7.66 4.92
C LEU A 40 12.78 -7.89 5.07
N PHE A 41 13.26 -9.10 4.81
CA PHE A 41 14.70 -9.42 4.86
C PHE A 41 15.50 -8.66 3.80
N THR A 42 15.03 -8.68 2.56
CA THR A 42 15.68 -7.94 1.46
C THR A 42 15.58 -6.43 1.66
N GLY A 43 14.44 -5.93 2.17
CA GLY A 43 14.27 -4.53 2.57
C GLY A 43 15.24 -4.12 3.67
N PHE A 44 15.43 -4.96 4.69
CA PHE A 44 16.41 -4.75 5.76
C PHE A 44 17.84 -4.72 5.23
N ILE A 45 18.24 -5.68 4.38
CA ILE A 45 19.59 -5.68 3.79
C ILE A 45 19.82 -4.40 2.97
N ALA A 46 18.87 -4.04 2.11
CA ALA A 46 19.00 -2.85 1.27
C ALA A 46 19.10 -1.57 2.10
N SER A 47 18.22 -1.39 3.09
CA SER A 47 18.24 -0.20 3.95
C SER A 47 19.49 -0.16 4.83
N PHE A 48 19.95 -1.30 5.34
CA PHE A 48 21.16 -1.39 6.15
C PHE A 48 22.41 -1.01 5.33
N VAL A 49 22.55 -1.54 4.11
CA VAL A 49 23.67 -1.17 3.21
C VAL A 49 23.63 0.32 2.88
N ILE A 50 22.45 0.86 2.53
CA ILE A 50 22.31 2.28 2.21
C ILE A 50 22.63 3.15 3.44
N SER A 51 22.14 2.80 4.62
CA SER A 51 22.44 3.53 5.86
C SER A 51 23.94 3.52 6.15
N LEU A 52 24.63 2.38 6.01
CA LEU A 52 26.09 2.33 6.16
C LEU A 52 26.84 3.22 5.16
N LEU A 53 26.36 3.34 3.93
CA LEU A 53 26.98 4.18 2.90
C LEU A 53 26.73 5.68 3.12
N VAL A 54 25.55 6.05 3.61
CA VAL A 54 25.12 7.45 3.76
C VAL A 54 25.46 8.02 5.14
N GLU A 55 25.22 7.24 6.20
CA GLU A 55 25.32 7.67 7.60
C GLU A 55 26.55 7.09 8.32
N GLY A 56 27.12 6.00 7.79
CA GLY A 56 28.36 5.40 8.29
C GLY A 56 28.27 4.93 9.74
N LYS A 57 29.10 5.49 10.63
CA LYS A 57 29.10 5.13 12.06
C LYS A 57 27.82 5.56 12.77
N ASN A 58 27.09 6.54 12.22
CA ASN A 58 25.86 7.05 12.82
C ASN A 58 24.68 6.08 12.71
N THR A 59 24.75 5.08 11.82
CA THR A 59 23.79 3.96 11.72
C THR A 59 23.59 3.24 13.06
N PHE A 60 24.63 3.19 13.91
CA PHE A 60 24.58 2.53 15.22
C PHE A 60 24.27 3.50 16.37
N SER A 61 24.05 4.78 16.09
CA SER A 61 23.69 5.78 17.10
C SER A 61 22.21 5.66 17.45
N LEU A 62 21.88 4.72 18.33
CA LEU A 62 20.52 4.49 18.83
C LEU A 62 20.20 5.35 20.07
N GLN A 63 20.90 6.47 20.26
CA GLN A 63 20.70 7.34 21.42
C GLN A 63 19.29 7.96 21.39
N HIS A 64 18.59 7.89 22.53
CA HIS A 64 17.22 8.42 22.74
C HIS A 64 16.05 7.69 22.05
N MET A 65 16.23 6.46 21.56
CA MET A 65 15.07 5.69 21.07
C MET A 65 14.12 5.26 22.20
N GLN A 66 12.84 5.60 22.07
CA GLN A 66 11.79 5.12 22.96
C GLN A 66 11.49 3.64 22.66
N SER A 67 11.24 2.84 23.71
CA SER A 67 11.08 1.39 23.59
C SER A 67 9.96 0.95 22.63
N TRP A 68 8.93 1.78 22.41
CA TRP A 68 7.83 1.47 21.50
C TRP A 68 8.19 1.65 20.02
N TYR A 69 9.25 2.39 19.66
CA TYR A 69 9.70 2.51 18.27
C TYR A 69 10.15 1.17 17.68
N TRP A 70 10.65 0.27 18.52
CA TRP A 70 11.02 -1.09 18.14
C TRP A 70 9.83 -1.92 17.65
N LEU A 71 8.59 -1.54 18.03
CA LEU A 71 7.37 -2.21 17.58
C LEU A 71 7.07 -1.92 16.10
N SER A 72 7.64 -0.87 15.51
CA SER A 72 7.40 -0.50 14.11
C SER A 72 7.78 -1.62 13.13
N GLY A 73 8.85 -2.37 13.39
CA GLY A 73 9.25 -3.52 12.58
C GLY A 73 8.21 -4.63 12.61
N ALA A 74 7.62 -4.91 13.78
CA ALA A 74 6.55 -5.89 13.92
C ALA A 74 5.26 -5.45 13.20
N ILE A 75 4.94 -4.16 13.23
CA ILE A 75 3.83 -3.58 12.45
C ILE A 75 4.08 -3.80 10.94
N GLY A 76 5.32 -3.63 10.48
CA GLY A 76 5.71 -3.90 9.08
C GLY A 76 5.42 -5.34 8.63
N VAL A 77 5.62 -6.33 9.50
CA VAL A 77 5.21 -7.74 9.26
C VAL A 77 3.71 -7.83 9.01
N GLY A 78 2.91 -7.21 9.89
CA GLY A 78 1.45 -7.18 9.74
C GLY A 78 1.02 -6.51 8.44
N VAL A 79 1.63 -5.40 8.06
CA VAL A 79 1.31 -4.66 6.83
C VAL A 79 1.55 -5.52 5.59
N VAL A 80 2.75 -6.10 5.44
CA VAL A 80 3.08 -6.91 4.25
C VAL A 80 2.22 -8.17 4.20
N PHE A 81 2.03 -8.86 5.33
CA PHE A 81 1.20 -10.06 5.40
C PHE A 81 -0.25 -9.76 5.02
N CYS A 82 -0.88 -8.76 5.64
CA CYS A 82 -2.26 -8.38 5.37
C CYS A 82 -2.47 -7.93 3.93
N LEU A 83 -1.52 -7.17 3.37
CA LEU A 83 -1.56 -6.74 1.97
C LEU A 83 -1.50 -7.95 1.03
N VAL A 84 -0.49 -8.80 1.19
CA VAL A 84 -0.27 -9.98 0.33
C VAL A 84 -1.44 -10.97 0.44
N GLN A 85 -1.95 -11.20 1.64
CA GLN A 85 -3.11 -12.05 1.88
C GLN A 85 -4.39 -11.43 1.31
N GLY A 86 -4.58 -10.13 1.49
CA GLY A 86 -5.70 -9.38 0.90
C GLY A 86 -5.69 -9.46 -0.62
N MET A 87 -4.52 -9.31 -1.25
CA MET A 87 -4.38 -9.48 -2.70
C MET A 87 -4.74 -10.89 -3.17
N LYS A 88 -4.34 -11.92 -2.43
CA LYS A 88 -4.68 -13.31 -2.74
C LYS A 88 -6.19 -13.58 -2.67
N LEU A 89 -6.88 -12.96 -1.71
CA LEU A 89 -8.31 -13.21 -1.46
C LEU A 89 -9.25 -12.34 -2.31
N LEU A 90 -8.88 -11.08 -2.57
CA LEU A 90 -9.74 -10.09 -3.20
C LEU A 90 -9.26 -9.70 -4.61
N GLY A 91 -8.07 -10.13 -5.00
CA GLY A 91 -7.35 -9.63 -6.17
C GLY A 91 -6.60 -8.32 -5.88
N PRO A 92 -5.50 -8.03 -6.60
CA PRO A 92 -4.62 -6.90 -6.31
C PRO A 92 -5.34 -5.55 -6.30
N THR A 93 -6.13 -5.30 -7.33
CA THR A 93 -6.80 -4.01 -7.51
C THR A 93 -7.77 -3.72 -6.35
N TYR A 94 -8.49 -4.72 -5.83
CA TYR A 94 -9.44 -4.51 -4.73
C TYR A 94 -8.74 -4.32 -3.39
N ALA A 95 -7.73 -5.15 -3.10
CA ALA A 95 -6.95 -5.04 -1.88
C ALA A 95 -6.30 -3.67 -1.75
N ILE A 96 -5.66 -3.17 -2.83
CA ILE A 96 -5.00 -1.86 -2.83
C ILE A 96 -6.02 -0.74 -2.62
N SER A 97 -7.18 -0.77 -3.29
CA SER A 97 -8.23 0.25 -3.10
C SER A 97 -8.71 0.34 -1.65
N ILE A 98 -8.92 -0.81 -0.98
CA ILE A 98 -9.33 -0.86 0.42
C ILE A 98 -8.21 -0.34 1.33
N VAL A 99 -6.96 -0.71 1.04
CA VAL A 99 -5.79 -0.25 1.80
C VAL A 99 -5.64 1.26 1.71
N LEU A 100 -5.69 1.85 0.51
CA LEU A 100 -5.58 3.30 0.33
C LEU A 100 -6.73 4.04 1.02
N THR A 101 -7.95 3.53 0.90
CA THR A 101 -9.13 4.10 1.56
C THR A 101 -8.97 4.08 3.09
N SER A 102 -8.54 2.94 3.64
CA SER A 102 -8.26 2.79 5.06
C SER A 102 -7.14 3.73 5.52
N GLN A 103 -6.03 3.79 4.79
CA GLN A 103 -4.88 4.62 5.12
C GLN A 103 -5.25 6.10 5.22
N LEU A 104 -6.02 6.63 4.28
CA LEU A 104 -6.47 8.04 4.32
C LEU A 104 -7.44 8.31 5.47
N SER A 105 -8.36 7.37 5.73
CA SER A 105 -9.32 7.48 6.82
C SER A 105 -8.63 7.46 8.19
N PHE A 106 -7.71 6.51 8.39
CA PHE A 106 -6.93 6.39 9.62
C PHE A 106 -5.92 7.53 9.79
N ALA A 107 -5.33 8.05 8.70
CA ALA A 107 -4.46 9.22 8.76
C ALA A 107 -5.23 10.42 9.35
N LEU A 108 -6.42 10.72 8.82
CA LEU A 108 -7.26 11.81 9.33
C LEU A 108 -7.67 11.60 10.81
N LEU A 109 -7.98 10.35 11.19
CA LEU A 109 -8.32 10.02 12.57
C LEU A 109 -7.13 10.19 13.52
N PHE A 110 -5.94 9.68 13.16
CA PHE A 110 -4.76 9.78 14.01
C PHE A 110 -4.22 11.21 14.10
N ASP A 111 -4.23 11.96 12.99
CA ASP A 111 -3.80 13.37 12.95
C ASP A 111 -4.70 14.24 13.83
N SER A 112 -6.02 13.99 13.83
CA SER A 112 -6.97 14.75 14.65
C SER A 112 -6.96 14.39 16.13
N MET A 113 -6.64 13.14 16.46
CA MET A 113 -6.51 12.68 17.85
C MET A 113 -5.14 12.97 18.46
N GLY A 114 -4.11 13.28 17.65
CA GLY A 114 -2.74 13.48 18.13
C GLY A 114 -2.13 12.21 18.76
N TRP A 115 -2.62 11.02 18.38
CA TRP A 115 -2.12 9.77 18.93
C TRP A 115 -0.66 9.58 18.49
N LEU A 116 0.18 8.92 19.31
CA LEU A 116 1.54 8.48 18.99
C LEU A 116 2.56 9.64 18.93
N GLY A 117 2.27 10.75 19.62
CA GLY A 117 3.15 11.91 19.65
C GLY A 117 3.10 12.75 18.37
N LEU A 118 2.10 12.53 17.52
CA LEU A 118 1.77 13.41 16.40
C LEU A 118 1.28 14.76 16.95
N GLU A 119 1.71 15.84 16.31
CA GLU A 119 1.20 17.18 16.60
C GLU A 119 -0.29 17.21 16.25
N GLN A 120 -1.14 17.55 17.22
CA GLN A 120 -2.58 17.46 17.03
C GLN A 120 -3.03 18.49 15.97
N ILE A 121 -3.44 17.99 14.81
CA ILE A 121 -3.94 18.84 13.73
C ILE A 121 -5.44 19.03 13.96
N PRO A 122 -5.94 20.26 14.15
CA PRO A 122 -7.36 20.47 14.37
C PRO A 122 -8.15 19.96 13.17
N PHE A 123 -9.13 19.10 13.45
CA PHE A 123 -9.97 18.49 12.43
C PHE A 123 -10.66 19.58 11.60
N SER A 124 -10.37 19.60 10.29
CA SER A 124 -10.98 20.53 9.36
C SER A 124 -12.01 19.82 8.49
N TRP A 125 -13.20 20.41 8.35
CA TRP A 125 -14.22 19.95 7.40
C TRP A 125 -13.68 19.85 5.97
N ASN A 126 -12.71 20.69 5.59
CA ASN A 126 -12.05 20.63 4.29
C ASN A 126 -11.22 19.37 4.10
N GLN A 127 -10.52 18.91 5.15
CA GLN A 127 -9.75 17.66 5.12
C GLN A 127 -10.69 16.45 4.99
N LEU A 128 -11.81 16.45 5.72
CA LEU A 128 -12.82 15.40 5.61
C LEU A 128 -13.38 15.33 4.18
N ILE A 129 -13.75 16.47 3.59
CA ILE A 129 -14.24 16.53 2.21
C ILE A 129 -13.17 16.04 1.24
N GLY A 130 -11.91 16.44 1.40
CA GLY A 130 -10.80 15.97 0.59
C GLY A 130 -10.64 14.45 0.62
N VAL A 131 -10.67 13.85 1.81
CA VAL A 131 -10.62 12.39 1.98
C VAL A 131 -11.82 11.72 1.32
N LEU A 132 -13.04 12.24 1.52
CA LEU A 132 -14.26 11.71 0.89
C LEU A 132 -14.20 11.77 -0.64
N VAL A 133 -13.63 12.84 -1.22
CA VAL A 133 -13.44 12.96 -2.67
C VAL A 133 -12.45 11.91 -3.19
N ILE A 134 -11.32 11.69 -2.50
CA ILE A 134 -10.34 10.68 -2.91
C ILE A 134 -10.93 9.28 -2.80
N VAL A 135 -11.59 8.96 -1.69
CA VAL A 135 -12.26 7.67 -1.47
C VAL A 135 -13.36 7.46 -2.51
N GLY A 136 -14.20 8.47 -2.77
CA GLY A 136 -15.21 8.44 -3.81
C GLY A 136 -14.62 8.21 -5.20
N GLY A 137 -13.48 8.84 -5.52
CA GLY A 137 -12.74 8.63 -6.75
C GLY A 137 -12.23 7.19 -6.91
N ILE A 138 -11.67 6.61 -5.83
CA ILE A 138 -11.21 5.20 -5.81
C ILE A 138 -12.40 4.25 -6.05
N VAL A 139 -13.52 4.49 -5.38
CA VAL A 139 -14.77 3.72 -5.52
C VAL A 139 -15.29 3.81 -6.96
N LEU A 140 -15.38 5.01 -7.53
CA LEU A 140 -15.84 5.23 -8.90
C LEU A 140 -14.94 4.55 -9.92
N PHE A 141 -13.61 4.70 -9.79
CA PHE A 141 -12.64 4.03 -10.65
C PHE A 141 -12.83 2.51 -10.66
N LYS A 142 -13.11 1.94 -9.49
CA LYS A 142 -13.40 0.52 -9.33
C LYS A 142 -14.69 0.07 -10.00
N PHE A 143 -15.81 0.73 -9.69
CA PHE A 143 -17.11 0.35 -10.26
C PHE A 143 -17.21 0.63 -11.76
N GLY A 144 -16.52 1.66 -12.25
CA GLY A 144 -16.37 1.91 -13.69
C GLY A 144 -15.57 0.84 -14.42
N GLY A 145 -14.55 0.25 -13.78
CA GLY A 145 -13.74 -0.84 -14.34
C GLY A 145 -14.48 -2.18 -14.45
N LEU A 146 -15.31 -2.52 -13.45
CA LEU A 146 -16.05 -3.79 -13.43
C LEU A 146 -17.04 -3.94 -14.59
N LYS A 147 -17.67 -2.84 -15.01
CA LYS A 147 -18.62 -2.85 -16.14
C LYS A 147 -17.96 -3.27 -17.46
N LYS A 148 -16.63 -3.06 -17.59
CA LYS A 148 -15.88 -3.36 -18.82
C LYS A 148 -15.55 -4.85 -18.96
N GLU A 149 -15.22 -5.55 -17.87
CA GLU A 149 -14.95 -7.00 -17.90
C GLU A 149 -16.22 -7.84 -18.11
N THR A 150 -17.37 -7.41 -17.57
CA THR A 150 -18.64 -8.12 -17.78
C THR A 150 -19.14 -7.99 -19.22
N SER A 151 -18.89 -6.85 -19.87
CA SER A 151 -19.31 -6.62 -21.25
C SER A 151 -18.47 -7.41 -22.28
N ASP A 152 -17.17 -7.55 -22.05
CA ASP A 152 -16.25 -8.25 -22.97
C ASP A 152 -16.37 -9.79 -22.87
N SER A 153 -16.86 -10.30 -21.73
CA SER A 153 -17.11 -11.73 -21.51
C SER A 153 -18.42 -12.20 -22.15
N SER A 154 -19.45 -11.35 -22.16
CA SER A 154 -20.74 -11.64 -22.82
C SER A 154 -20.64 -11.63 -24.35
N ASP A 155 -19.81 -10.75 -24.94
CA ASP A 155 -19.60 -10.69 -26.39
C ASP A 155 -18.81 -11.90 -26.93
N LYS A 156 -17.82 -12.40 -26.17
CA LYS A 156 -17.07 -13.60 -26.55
C LYS A 156 -17.91 -14.89 -26.49
N GLN A 157 -18.89 -14.97 -25.60
CA GLN A 157 -19.83 -16.11 -25.55
C GLN A 157 -20.89 -16.07 -26.65
N ALA A 158 -21.30 -14.87 -27.12
CA ALA A 158 -22.27 -14.72 -28.18
C ALA A 158 -21.74 -15.15 -29.57
N HIS A 159 -20.42 -15.10 -29.80
CA HIS A 159 -19.80 -15.48 -31.07
C HIS A 159 -19.34 -16.95 -31.18
N THR A 160 -19.50 -17.76 -30.13
CA THR A 160 -19.08 -19.19 -30.15
C THR A 160 -20.22 -20.19 -30.27
N VAL A 161 -21.46 -19.77 -30.54
CA VAL A 161 -22.55 -20.71 -30.81
C VAL A 161 -22.46 -21.17 -32.27
N PRO A 162 -22.08 -22.43 -32.57
CA PRO A 162 -22.16 -22.92 -33.93
C PRO A 162 -23.65 -23.07 -34.29
N SER A 163 -24.04 -22.43 -35.39
CA SER A 163 -25.30 -22.71 -36.09
C SER A 163 -25.36 -24.22 -36.36
N LYS A 164 -26.18 -24.94 -35.58
CA LYS A 164 -26.56 -26.30 -35.91
C LYS A 164 -27.59 -26.22 -37.03
N SER A 165 -27.13 -26.45 -38.26
CA SER A 165 -27.95 -26.87 -39.41
C SER A 165 -28.01 -28.39 -39.46
#